data_AF-A0A355BW07-F1
#
_entry.id   AF-A0A355BW07-F1
#
_cell.length_a   1.000
_cell.length_b   1.000
_cell.length_c   1.000
_cell.angle_alpha   90.00
_cell.angle_beta   90.00
_cell.angle_gamma   90.00
#
_symmetry.space_group_name_H-M   'P 1'
#
loop_
_entity.id
_entity.type
_entity.pdbx_description
1 polymer ?
#
loop_
_entity_poly.entity_id
_entity_poly.type
_entity_poly.pdbx_seq_one_letter_code
_entity_poly.pdbx_strand_id
1 'polypeptide(L)'
;VGSPWKEGEALYNAALLLDGGEIKAVRRKVRLPNYGVFDEPRRFTPGPNYPEPTPFRGASLGLMICEDMWLPGAGEALARAGADFFIVPHGSPFRITSLDEREAAARGRVKATGLPLMFVNQLAGQDEVVFEGAGFVMDAGGQVRFRAPQFQKGVFLTDWEKRGNGWECVAGPDATWDRDQAMIYRAVVMGVRDYVEKNRFPGVVIGLSGGVDSALTAAMAVDALGAARVRCVMMPSRYTAQHSLDDAAACAKALGVSYETIAIEPAVEAFGAMLAPAFKGRNADVTEENIQSRIRGVILMALSNKFGDMVLTTGNKSEMSVGYATLYGDMNGGYNPLKDLYKTEVYRLCRWRNANHAIDLKGPKGEVIPERIITKAPSAELRANQTDQDSLPPYETLDAILERLVEREMAVKDIIAEGFDEA
;
A
#
# COMPACT_ATOMS: atom_id res chain seq x y z
N VAL A 1 -16.68 18.93 -6.04
CA VAL A 1 -15.73 18.75 -4.90
C VAL A 1 -16.40 17.86 -3.85
N GLY A 2 -15.70 16.87 -3.28
CA GLY A 2 -16.23 16.03 -2.20
C GLY A 2 -16.19 16.76 -0.84
N SER A 3 -17.21 16.57 0.00
CA SER A 3 -17.30 17.15 1.34
C SER A 3 -18.22 16.33 2.26
N PRO A 4 -17.90 16.19 3.56
CA PRO A 4 -18.94 15.95 4.57
C PRO A 4 -19.96 17.09 4.52
N TRP A 5 -21.25 16.78 4.50
CA TRP A 5 -22.33 17.78 4.40
C TRP A 5 -23.37 17.54 5.49
N LYS A 6 -23.55 18.52 6.38
CA LYS A 6 -24.46 18.41 7.53
C LYS A 6 -25.79 19.10 7.23
N GLU A 7 -26.90 18.41 7.47
CA GLU A 7 -28.26 18.96 7.38
C GLU A 7 -29.08 18.48 8.57
N GLY A 8 -29.48 19.43 9.44
CA GLY A 8 -30.04 19.08 10.73
C GLY A 8 -29.07 18.17 11.52
N GLU A 9 -29.57 17.01 11.95
CA GLU A 9 -28.79 15.99 12.66
C GLU A 9 -28.05 15.02 11.72
N ALA A 10 -28.39 14.99 10.43
CA ALA A 10 -27.78 14.06 9.48
C ALA A 10 -26.46 14.60 8.93
N LEU A 11 -25.49 13.70 8.77
CA LEU A 11 -24.21 13.98 8.10
C LEU A 11 -24.11 13.10 6.86
N TYR A 12 -23.82 13.69 5.71
CA TYR A 12 -23.75 12.99 4.42
C TYR A 12 -22.33 13.02 3.85
N ASN A 13 -21.94 11.94 3.17
CA ASN A 13 -20.84 11.97 2.21
C ASN A 13 -21.38 12.61 0.93
N ALA A 14 -20.89 13.80 0.56
CA ALA A 14 -21.48 14.60 -0.49
C ALA A 14 -20.50 15.09 -1.56
N ALA A 15 -21.03 15.37 -2.74
CA ALA A 15 -20.34 16.04 -3.83
C ALA A 15 -21.06 17.36 -4.15
N LEU A 16 -20.30 18.46 -4.13
CA LEU A 16 -20.77 19.81 -4.36
C LEU A 16 -20.37 20.29 -5.76
N LEU A 17 -21.32 20.86 -6.50
CA LEU A 17 -21.05 21.67 -7.69
C LEU A 17 -20.97 23.14 -7.27
N LEU A 18 -19.81 23.76 -7.53
CA LEU A 18 -19.55 25.16 -7.20
C LEU A 18 -19.36 25.96 -8.50
N ASP A 19 -20.05 27.09 -8.63
CA ASP A 19 -19.93 27.98 -9.79
C ASP A 19 -20.27 29.42 -9.38
N GLY A 20 -19.48 30.39 -9.84
CA GLY A 20 -19.70 31.82 -9.52
C GLY A 20 -19.64 32.17 -8.02
N GLY A 21 -18.97 31.36 -7.21
CA GLY A 21 -18.90 31.56 -5.75
C GLY A 21 -20.08 30.97 -4.96
N GLU A 22 -20.98 30.22 -5.62
CA GLU A 22 -22.17 29.63 -4.99
C GLU A 22 -22.17 28.09 -5.10
N ILE A 23 -22.87 27.44 -4.17
CA ILE A 23 -23.17 26.00 -4.24
C ILE A 23 -24.39 25.81 -5.14
N LYS A 24 -24.18 25.36 -6.38
CA LYS A 24 -25.25 25.14 -7.37
C LYS A 24 -25.98 23.81 -7.17
N ALA A 25 -25.30 22.81 -6.63
CA ALA A 25 -25.92 21.53 -6.28
C ALA A 25 -25.17 20.81 -5.16
N VAL A 26 -25.94 20.07 -4.36
CA VAL A 26 -25.45 19.15 -3.32
C VAL A 26 -25.96 17.75 -3.64
N ARG A 27 -25.04 16.83 -3.89
CA ARG A 27 -25.33 15.41 -4.14
C ARG A 27 -24.89 14.61 -2.93
N ARG A 28 -25.77 13.78 -2.38
CA ARG A 28 -25.51 12.94 -1.21
C ARG A 28 -25.35 11.51 -1.70
N LYS A 29 -24.29 10.84 -1.26
CA LYS A 29 -24.00 9.46 -1.62
C LYS A 29 -25.14 8.56 -1.15
N VAL A 30 -25.65 7.69 -2.01
CA VAL A 30 -26.81 6.84 -1.71
C VAL A 30 -26.35 5.49 -1.17
N ARG A 31 -25.28 4.93 -1.74
CA ARG A 31 -24.70 3.66 -1.34
C ARG A 31 -23.50 3.90 -0.44
N LEU A 32 -23.61 3.47 0.82
CA LEU A 32 -22.52 3.59 1.80
C LEU A 32 -21.87 2.21 2.00
N PRO A 33 -20.61 1.99 1.57
CA PRO A 33 -19.92 0.72 1.74
C PRO A 33 -19.60 0.45 3.21
N ASN A 34 -19.74 -0.81 3.62
CA ASN A 34 -19.52 -1.30 4.98
C ASN A 34 -18.86 -2.69 4.99
N TYR A 35 -17.76 -2.81 4.26
CA TYR A 35 -16.99 -4.04 4.06
C TYR A 35 -15.51 -3.72 3.83
N GLY A 36 -14.63 -4.68 4.12
CA GLY A 36 -13.18 -4.50 4.01
C GLY A 36 -12.71 -3.29 4.82
N VAL A 37 -12.07 -2.33 4.14
CA VAL A 37 -11.57 -1.08 4.75
C VAL A 37 -12.64 0.02 4.90
N PHE A 38 -13.87 -0.22 4.46
CA PHE A 38 -14.95 0.78 4.50
C PHE A 38 -15.91 0.56 5.67
N ASP A 39 -16.22 1.64 6.38
CA ASP A 39 -17.20 1.71 7.48
C ASP A 39 -17.97 3.05 7.40
N GLU A 40 -18.51 3.37 6.21
CA GLU A 40 -19.17 4.66 5.98
C GLU A 40 -20.47 4.86 6.80
N PRO A 41 -21.36 3.85 6.97
CA PRO A 41 -22.56 3.99 7.78
C PRO A 41 -22.33 4.36 9.25
N ARG A 42 -21.13 4.11 9.79
CA ARG A 42 -20.76 4.60 11.14
C ARG A 42 -20.75 6.12 11.24
N ARG A 43 -20.49 6.83 10.14
CA ARG A 43 -20.33 8.29 10.12
C ARG A 43 -21.41 9.01 9.34
N PHE A 44 -21.91 8.40 8.28
CA PHE A 44 -22.79 9.05 7.32
C PHE A 44 -24.16 8.40 7.25
N THR A 45 -25.16 9.24 7.01
CA THR A 45 -26.50 8.84 6.62
C THR A 45 -26.55 8.67 5.09
N PRO A 46 -27.19 7.62 4.55
CA PRO A 46 -27.37 7.50 3.10
C PRO A 46 -28.27 8.62 2.57
N GLY A 47 -28.03 9.06 1.34
CA GLY A 47 -28.90 9.99 0.63
C GLY A 47 -30.33 9.44 0.56
N PRO A 48 -31.37 10.25 0.87
CA PRO A 48 -32.74 9.74 0.99
C PRO A 48 -33.38 9.39 -0.36
N ASN A 49 -32.88 9.96 -1.45
CA ASN A 49 -33.37 9.75 -2.81
C ASN A 49 -32.18 9.55 -3.76
N TYR A 50 -32.43 8.93 -4.91
CA TYR A 50 -31.46 8.93 -5.99
C TYR A 50 -31.16 10.36 -6.47
N PRO A 51 -29.94 10.62 -6.96
CA PRO A 51 -29.58 11.95 -7.43
C PRO A 51 -30.33 12.29 -8.71
N GLU A 52 -30.69 13.57 -8.83
CA GLU A 52 -31.15 14.18 -10.08
C GLU A 52 -29.95 14.72 -10.89
N PRO A 53 -30.06 14.87 -12.21
CA PRO A 53 -29.05 15.55 -13.00
C PRO A 53 -28.92 17.03 -12.62
N THR A 54 -27.78 17.64 -12.95
CA THR A 54 -27.49 19.05 -12.64
C THR A 54 -27.20 19.83 -13.92
N PRO A 55 -28.05 20.80 -14.33
CA PRO A 55 -27.76 21.65 -15.47
C PRO A 55 -26.49 22.48 -15.24
N PHE A 56 -25.56 22.43 -16.18
CA PHE A 56 -24.31 23.18 -16.11
C PHE A 56 -23.79 23.48 -17.53
N ARG A 57 -23.73 24.78 -17.87
CA ARG A 57 -23.14 25.29 -19.13
C ARG A 57 -23.60 24.56 -20.41
N GLY A 58 -24.91 24.23 -20.48
CA GLY A 58 -25.52 23.57 -21.64
C GLY A 58 -25.51 22.04 -21.59
N ALA A 59 -24.90 21.43 -20.57
CA ALA A 59 -24.95 20.00 -20.29
C ALA A 59 -25.81 19.70 -19.05
N SER A 60 -26.28 18.47 -18.94
CA SER A 60 -26.98 17.91 -17.79
C SER A 60 -26.09 16.89 -17.08
N LEU A 61 -25.41 17.29 -16.01
CA LEU A 61 -24.40 16.46 -15.35
C LEU A 61 -25.02 15.39 -14.45
N GLY A 62 -24.70 14.12 -14.69
CA GLY A 62 -25.00 13.03 -13.77
C GLY A 62 -23.89 12.85 -12.74
N LEU A 63 -24.16 13.18 -11.48
CA LEU A 63 -23.16 13.12 -10.40
C LEU A 63 -23.43 11.91 -9.49
N MET A 64 -22.52 10.95 -9.49
CA MET A 64 -22.50 9.79 -8.58
C MET A 64 -21.30 9.90 -7.64
N ILE A 65 -21.31 9.21 -6.50
CA ILE A 65 -20.17 9.20 -5.58
C ILE A 65 -19.74 7.77 -5.30
N CYS A 66 -18.52 7.43 -5.72
CA CYS A 66 -17.89 6.14 -5.50
C CYS A 66 -18.81 4.92 -5.67
N GLU A 67 -19.23 4.30 -4.55
CA GLU A 67 -20.09 3.10 -4.47
C GLU A 67 -21.39 3.22 -5.29
N ASP A 68 -21.91 4.43 -5.48
CA ASP A 68 -23.09 4.66 -6.34
C ASP A 68 -22.89 4.17 -7.78
N MET A 69 -21.65 4.13 -8.27
CA MET A 69 -21.29 3.59 -9.59
C MET A 69 -21.15 2.06 -9.59
N TRP A 70 -20.76 1.45 -8.48
CA TRP A 70 -20.50 0.01 -8.41
C TRP A 70 -21.80 -0.80 -8.50
N LEU A 71 -22.90 -0.23 -8.02
CA LEU A 71 -24.19 -0.89 -7.91
C LEU A 71 -25.25 -0.31 -8.86
N PRO A 72 -26.25 -1.10 -9.26
CA PRO A 72 -27.45 -0.59 -9.92
C PRO A 72 -28.24 0.43 -9.08
N GLY A 73 -28.86 1.38 -9.78
CA GLY A 73 -29.84 2.31 -9.23
C GLY A 73 -29.53 3.77 -9.58
N ALA A 74 -28.41 4.30 -9.07
CA ALA A 74 -28.12 5.74 -9.17
C ALA A 74 -27.85 6.19 -10.62
N GLY A 75 -27.04 5.44 -11.37
CA GLY A 75 -26.76 5.75 -12.77
C GLY A 75 -27.99 5.66 -13.66
N GLU A 76 -28.81 4.62 -13.48
CA GLU A 76 -30.06 4.43 -14.22
C GLU A 76 -31.12 5.48 -13.88
N ALA A 77 -31.19 5.92 -12.62
CA ALA A 77 -32.06 7.02 -12.21
C ALA A 77 -31.64 8.34 -12.89
N LEU A 78 -30.35 8.68 -12.85
CA LEU A 78 -29.80 9.86 -13.52
C LEU A 78 -30.03 9.83 -15.03
N ALA A 79 -29.80 8.68 -15.67
CA ALA A 79 -30.02 8.53 -17.11
C ALA A 79 -31.49 8.74 -17.50
N ARG A 80 -32.43 8.13 -16.76
CA ARG A 80 -33.89 8.34 -16.99
C ARG A 80 -34.32 9.78 -16.77
N ALA A 81 -33.67 10.49 -15.86
CA ALA A 81 -33.91 11.90 -15.59
C ALA A 81 -33.23 12.85 -16.60
N GLY A 82 -32.52 12.31 -17.61
CA GLY A 82 -31.92 13.10 -18.69
C GLY A 82 -30.52 13.63 -18.37
N ALA A 83 -29.69 12.85 -17.67
CA ALA A 83 -28.26 13.10 -17.62
C ALA A 83 -27.63 12.90 -19.01
N ASP A 84 -26.65 13.74 -19.35
CA ASP A 84 -25.89 13.67 -20.59
C ASP A 84 -24.66 12.76 -20.47
N PHE A 85 -24.02 12.78 -19.31
CA PHE A 85 -22.84 11.97 -18.96
C PHE A 85 -22.63 11.94 -17.46
N PHE A 86 -21.81 11.00 -16.99
CA PHE A 86 -21.50 10.84 -15.58
C PHE A 86 -20.14 11.43 -15.18
N ILE A 87 -20.11 12.06 -14.01
CA ILE A 87 -18.87 12.39 -13.30
C ILE A 87 -18.92 11.70 -11.94
N VAL A 88 -17.92 10.87 -11.66
CA VAL A 88 -17.88 10.06 -10.45
C VAL A 88 -16.57 10.31 -9.71
N PRO A 89 -16.58 11.13 -8.64
CA PRO A 89 -15.49 11.18 -7.68
C PRO A 89 -15.42 9.90 -6.82
N HIS A 90 -14.20 9.42 -6.61
CA HIS A 90 -13.87 8.22 -5.85
C HIS A 90 -12.81 8.51 -4.79
N GLY A 91 -12.95 7.84 -3.65
CA GLY A 91 -11.87 7.46 -2.77
C GLY A 91 -11.76 5.94 -2.81
N SER A 92 -11.37 5.40 -3.97
CA SER A 92 -11.24 3.96 -4.21
C SER A 92 -9.78 3.56 -3.97
N PRO A 93 -9.45 2.84 -2.88
CA PRO A 93 -8.08 2.49 -2.57
C PRO A 93 -7.55 1.45 -3.55
N PHE A 94 -6.24 1.45 -3.69
CA PHE A 94 -5.45 0.53 -4.48
C PHE A 94 -5.58 -0.89 -3.95
N ARG A 95 -5.80 -1.82 -4.88
CA ARG A 95 -5.53 -3.26 -4.75
C ARG A 95 -4.96 -3.75 -6.08
N ILE A 96 -4.24 -4.87 -6.06
CA ILE A 96 -3.64 -5.46 -7.27
C ILE A 96 -4.69 -5.64 -8.39
N THR A 97 -5.93 -5.99 -8.05
CA THR A 97 -7.05 -6.20 -8.99
C THR A 97 -7.87 -4.95 -9.31
N SER A 98 -7.64 -3.84 -8.59
CA SER A 98 -8.61 -2.74 -8.52
C SER A 98 -8.82 -2.00 -9.85
N LEU A 99 -7.82 -1.90 -10.71
CA LEU A 99 -7.95 -1.21 -12.00
C LEU A 99 -8.99 -1.88 -12.90
N ASP A 100 -8.91 -3.21 -13.02
CA ASP A 100 -9.79 -3.97 -13.91
C ASP A 100 -11.21 -4.04 -13.32
N GLU A 101 -11.32 -4.16 -12.00
CA GLU A 101 -12.59 -4.06 -11.28
C GLU A 101 -13.30 -2.72 -11.52
N ARG A 102 -12.56 -1.61 -11.46
CA ARG A 102 -13.09 -0.24 -11.69
C ARG A 102 -13.56 -0.06 -13.13
N GLU A 103 -12.75 -0.48 -14.11
CA GLU A 103 -13.14 -0.43 -15.53
C GLU A 103 -14.35 -1.34 -15.81
N ALA A 104 -14.42 -2.52 -15.19
CA ALA A 104 -15.57 -3.43 -15.34
C ALA A 104 -16.86 -2.83 -14.74
N ALA A 105 -16.78 -2.25 -13.54
CA ALA A 105 -17.91 -1.60 -12.88
C ALA A 105 -18.43 -0.40 -13.69
N ALA A 106 -17.53 0.48 -14.15
CA ALA A 106 -17.87 1.60 -15.01
C ALA A 106 -18.55 1.13 -16.31
N ARG A 107 -17.99 0.09 -16.96
CA ARG A 107 -18.56 -0.49 -18.17
C ARG A 107 -19.94 -1.07 -17.96
N GLY A 108 -20.21 -1.66 -16.79
CA GLY A 108 -21.53 -2.08 -16.37
C GLY A 108 -22.53 -0.93 -16.35
N ARG A 109 -22.16 0.22 -15.78
CA ARG A 109 -22.99 1.44 -15.75
C ARG A 109 -23.23 2.01 -17.15
N VAL A 110 -22.17 2.10 -17.96
CA VAL A 110 -22.28 2.60 -19.34
C VAL A 110 -23.21 1.71 -20.16
N LYS A 111 -23.05 0.38 -20.10
CA LYS A 111 -23.94 -0.56 -20.81
C LYS A 111 -25.40 -0.44 -20.38
N ALA A 112 -25.65 -0.19 -19.09
CA ALA A 112 -27.02 -0.06 -18.56
C ALA A 112 -27.70 1.26 -18.95
N THR A 113 -26.94 2.30 -19.31
CA THR A 113 -27.46 3.67 -19.46
C THR A 113 -27.23 4.27 -20.84
N GLY A 114 -26.26 3.76 -21.60
CA GLY A 114 -25.80 4.34 -22.86
C GLY A 114 -25.07 5.68 -22.70
N LEU A 115 -24.71 6.08 -21.47
CA LEU A 115 -24.08 7.37 -21.21
C LEU A 115 -22.59 7.21 -20.91
N PRO A 116 -21.72 8.11 -21.40
CA PRO A 116 -20.30 8.09 -21.09
C PRO A 116 -20.05 8.47 -19.62
N LEU A 117 -18.88 8.08 -19.10
CA LEU A 117 -18.54 8.20 -17.69
C LEU A 117 -17.11 8.69 -17.49
N MET A 118 -16.94 9.65 -16.60
CA MET A 118 -15.64 10.11 -16.10
C MET A 118 -15.42 9.63 -14.66
N PHE A 119 -14.44 8.76 -14.48
CA PHE A 119 -13.97 8.24 -13.21
C PHE A 119 -12.82 9.10 -12.70
N VAL A 120 -12.99 9.72 -11.54
CA VAL A 120 -11.98 10.58 -10.91
C VAL A 120 -11.67 10.05 -9.53
N ASN A 121 -10.41 9.73 -9.22
CA ASN A 121 -10.04 9.12 -7.95
C ASN A 121 -9.04 9.95 -7.16
N GLN A 122 -9.04 9.77 -5.86
CA GLN A 122 -8.05 10.32 -4.95
C GLN A 122 -6.64 9.84 -5.31
N LEU A 123 -5.64 10.66 -4.97
CA LEU A 123 -4.23 10.30 -4.99
C LEU A 123 -3.61 10.59 -3.63
N ALA A 124 -3.19 9.55 -2.90
CA ALA A 124 -2.57 9.67 -1.58
C ALA A 124 -2.13 8.31 -1.02
N GLY A 125 -1.05 8.25 -0.24
CA GLY A 125 -0.93 7.29 0.86
C GLY A 125 -1.60 7.85 2.12
N GLN A 126 -2.56 7.15 2.71
CA GLN A 126 -3.27 7.57 3.91
C GLN A 126 -3.30 6.42 4.91
N ASP A 127 -2.50 6.54 5.97
CA ASP A 127 -2.31 5.50 6.97
C ASP A 127 -1.99 4.15 6.30
N GLU A 128 -2.88 3.16 6.36
CA GLU A 128 -2.64 1.83 5.75
C GLU A 128 -3.07 1.71 4.28
N VAL A 129 -3.82 2.67 3.74
CA VAL A 129 -4.34 2.60 2.37
C VAL A 129 -3.59 3.52 1.41
N VAL A 130 -3.47 3.09 0.16
CA VAL A 130 -2.93 3.92 -0.93
C VAL A 130 -4.02 4.14 -1.95
N PHE A 131 -4.07 5.34 -2.53
CA PHE A 131 -4.89 5.71 -3.67
C PHE A 131 -3.95 6.13 -4.78
N GLU A 132 -3.95 5.40 -5.90
CA GLU A 132 -3.02 5.59 -7.01
C GLU A 132 -3.48 6.65 -8.02
N GLY A 133 -4.64 7.27 -7.80
CA GLY A 133 -5.35 8.02 -8.83
C GLY A 133 -5.93 7.06 -9.86
N ALA A 134 -5.31 6.99 -11.05
CA ALA A 134 -5.80 6.20 -12.19
C ALA A 134 -7.21 6.62 -12.65
N GLY A 135 -7.43 7.94 -12.80
CA GLY A 135 -8.66 8.47 -13.40
C GLY A 135 -8.81 8.06 -14.87
N PHE A 136 -10.02 7.86 -15.36
CA PHE A 136 -10.26 7.51 -16.76
C PHE A 136 -11.60 8.01 -17.29
N VAL A 137 -11.71 8.11 -18.61
CA VAL A 137 -12.96 8.40 -19.31
C VAL A 137 -13.37 7.20 -20.16
N MET A 138 -14.61 6.78 -20.01
CA MET A 138 -15.24 5.73 -20.79
C MET A 138 -16.32 6.34 -21.70
N ASP A 139 -16.29 6.01 -22.98
CA ASP A 139 -17.31 6.47 -23.93
C ASP A 139 -18.63 5.69 -23.77
N ALA A 140 -19.68 6.13 -24.48
CA ALA A 140 -21.00 5.51 -24.46
C ALA A 140 -21.01 4.05 -24.99
N GLY A 141 -19.99 3.65 -25.75
CA GLY A 141 -19.79 2.27 -26.21
C GLY A 141 -19.11 1.38 -25.15
N GLY A 142 -18.70 1.96 -24.03
CA GLY A 142 -18.01 1.28 -22.94
C GLY A 142 -16.50 1.18 -23.16
N GLN A 143 -15.90 1.83 -24.16
CA GLN A 143 -14.45 1.80 -24.35
C GLN A 143 -13.77 2.87 -23.50
N VAL A 144 -12.65 2.53 -22.87
CA VAL A 144 -11.81 3.52 -22.18
C VAL A 144 -11.08 4.33 -23.24
N ARG A 145 -11.31 5.64 -23.25
CA ARG A 145 -10.77 6.57 -24.26
C ARG A 145 -9.58 7.36 -23.76
N PHE A 146 -9.57 7.68 -22.47
CA PHE A 146 -8.54 8.50 -21.86
C PHE A 146 -8.22 7.97 -20.48
N ARG A 147 -6.94 8.06 -20.11
CA ARG A 147 -6.41 7.65 -18.81
C ARG A 147 -5.50 8.74 -18.26
N ALA A 148 -5.80 9.21 -17.07
CA ALA A 148 -4.90 10.03 -16.28
C ALA A 148 -3.76 9.15 -15.72
N PRO A 149 -2.54 9.69 -15.56
CA PRO A 149 -1.41 8.93 -15.05
C PRO A 149 -1.64 8.42 -13.62
N GLN A 150 -1.08 7.24 -13.33
CA GLN A 150 -0.99 6.72 -11.98
C GLN A 150 0.11 7.43 -11.19
N PHE A 151 -0.12 7.53 -9.89
CA PHE A 151 0.80 8.06 -8.90
C PHE A 151 1.27 9.50 -9.14
N GLN A 152 0.60 10.25 -10.00
CA GLN A 152 0.96 11.62 -10.38
C GLN A 152 -0.14 12.60 -10.02
N LYS A 153 0.22 13.59 -9.19
CA LYS A 153 -0.68 14.70 -8.84
C LYS A 153 -0.79 15.65 -10.04
N GLY A 154 -2.00 15.99 -10.42
CA GLY A 154 -2.22 16.95 -11.50
C GLY A 154 -3.69 17.30 -11.70
N VAL A 155 -3.91 18.30 -12.55
CA VAL A 155 -5.21 18.59 -13.15
C VAL A 155 -5.11 18.14 -14.60
N PHE A 156 -5.91 17.15 -14.97
CA PHE A 156 -5.92 16.60 -16.31
C PHE A 156 -7.19 17.06 -17.02
N LEU A 157 -7.02 17.79 -18.12
CA LEU A 157 -8.14 18.36 -18.87
C LEU A 157 -8.75 17.32 -19.80
N THR A 158 -10.06 17.38 -19.95
CA THR A 158 -10.81 16.62 -20.95
C THR A 158 -11.74 17.57 -21.69
N ASP A 159 -11.84 17.40 -23.01
CA ASP A 159 -12.68 18.24 -23.85
C ASP A 159 -13.91 17.44 -24.28
N TRP A 160 -15.09 18.04 -24.11
CA TRP A 160 -16.36 17.40 -24.34
C TRP A 160 -17.17 18.17 -25.38
N GLU A 161 -17.66 17.46 -26.38
CA GLU A 161 -18.48 18.02 -27.46
C GLU A 161 -19.85 17.35 -27.49
N LYS A 162 -20.90 18.14 -27.74
CA LYS A 162 -22.22 17.61 -28.04
C LYS A 162 -22.26 17.16 -29.50
N ARG A 163 -22.48 15.87 -29.74
CA ARG A 163 -22.54 15.26 -31.08
C ARG A 163 -23.85 14.50 -31.24
N GLY A 164 -24.68 14.96 -32.17
CA GLY A 164 -26.05 14.45 -32.31
C GLY A 164 -26.85 14.66 -31.02
N ASN A 165 -27.37 13.55 -30.47
CA ASN A 165 -28.15 13.55 -29.23
C ASN A 165 -27.33 13.24 -27.97
N GLY A 166 -26.01 13.05 -28.09
CA GLY A 166 -25.14 12.68 -26.97
C GLY A 166 -23.95 13.61 -26.79
N TRP A 167 -23.18 13.33 -25.75
CA TRP A 167 -21.89 13.98 -25.49
C TRP A 167 -20.75 12.98 -25.67
N GLU A 168 -19.64 13.46 -26.23
CA GLU A 168 -18.43 12.67 -26.41
C GLU A 168 -17.23 13.43 -25.84
N CYS A 169 -16.36 12.72 -25.12
CA CYS A 169 -15.04 13.22 -24.77
C CYS A 169 -14.13 13.06 -26.00
N VAL A 170 -13.65 14.16 -26.57
CA VAL A 170 -12.88 14.17 -27.83
C VAL A 170 -11.37 14.32 -27.61
N ALA A 171 -10.96 14.85 -26.46
CA ALA A 171 -9.57 14.92 -26.03
C ALA A 171 -9.44 14.71 -24.52
N GLY A 172 -8.29 14.23 -24.09
CA GLY A 172 -7.98 13.91 -22.69
C GLY A 172 -6.57 13.36 -22.52
N PRO A 173 -6.16 13.04 -21.28
CA PRO A 173 -4.86 12.42 -21.02
C PRO A 173 -4.82 10.99 -21.59
N ASP A 174 -3.66 10.59 -22.14
CA ASP A 174 -3.44 9.26 -22.70
C ASP A 174 -2.21 8.60 -22.02
N ALA A 175 -2.33 8.38 -20.71
CA ALA A 175 -1.29 7.72 -19.95
C ALA A 175 -1.39 6.20 -20.05
N THR A 176 -0.24 5.54 -20.19
CA THR A 176 -0.13 4.11 -19.95
C THR A 176 -0.04 3.85 -18.44
N TRP A 177 -0.78 2.86 -17.96
CA TRP A 177 -0.73 2.44 -16.56
C TRP A 177 0.25 1.30 -16.37
N ASP A 178 1.03 1.40 -15.30
CA ASP A 178 1.83 0.31 -14.78
C ASP A 178 0.94 -0.83 -14.32
N ARG A 179 1.49 -2.05 -14.40
CA ARG A 179 0.87 -3.29 -13.96
C ARG A 179 1.86 -4.08 -13.10
N ASP A 180 1.36 -5.11 -12.45
CA ASP A 180 2.16 -6.10 -11.70
C ASP A 180 3.11 -5.44 -10.68
N GLN A 181 4.37 -5.89 -10.64
CA GLN A 181 5.39 -5.43 -9.69
C GLN A 181 5.63 -3.91 -9.76
N ALA A 182 5.51 -3.30 -10.94
CA ALA A 182 5.71 -1.86 -11.09
C ALA A 182 4.65 -1.07 -10.30
N MET A 183 3.40 -1.49 -10.42
CA MET A 183 2.28 -0.87 -9.72
C MET A 183 2.37 -1.10 -8.20
N ILE A 184 2.69 -2.33 -7.76
CA ILE A 184 2.86 -2.67 -6.34
C ILE A 184 4.00 -1.85 -5.71
N TYR A 185 5.17 -1.82 -6.37
CA TYR A 185 6.34 -1.09 -5.86
C TYR A 185 6.04 0.40 -5.71
N ARG A 186 5.45 1.03 -6.73
CA ARG A 186 5.11 2.47 -6.69
C ARG A 186 4.05 2.79 -5.65
N ALA A 187 3.09 1.90 -5.41
CA ALA A 187 2.11 2.06 -4.33
C ALA A 187 2.78 2.08 -2.95
N VAL A 188 3.68 1.14 -2.67
CA VAL A 188 4.40 1.10 -1.39
C VAL A 188 5.31 2.32 -1.21
N VAL A 189 6.06 2.70 -2.26
CA VAL A 189 6.90 3.90 -2.25
C VAL A 189 6.06 5.17 -1.98
N MET A 190 4.87 5.27 -2.58
CA MET A 190 3.94 6.36 -2.28
C MET A 190 3.48 6.34 -0.81
N GLY A 191 3.10 5.17 -0.30
CA GLY A 191 2.70 5.00 1.10
C GLY A 191 3.77 5.50 2.07
N VAL A 192 5.02 5.06 1.88
CA VAL A 192 6.18 5.52 2.67
C VAL A 192 6.39 7.02 2.56
N ARG A 193 6.40 7.55 1.33
CA ARG A 193 6.59 8.99 1.07
C ARG A 193 5.52 9.80 1.79
N ASP A 194 4.26 9.51 1.54
CA ASP A 194 3.15 10.29 2.09
C ASP A 194 3.07 10.18 3.61
N TYR A 195 3.33 9.00 4.19
CA TYR A 195 3.30 8.85 5.65
C TYR A 195 4.39 9.71 6.30
N VAL A 196 5.61 9.70 5.77
CA VAL A 196 6.72 10.52 6.27
C VAL A 196 6.46 12.01 6.09
N GLU A 197 6.05 12.44 4.89
CA GLU A 197 5.86 13.86 4.59
C GLU A 197 4.66 14.48 5.31
N LYS A 198 3.53 13.77 5.39
CA LYS A 198 2.31 14.26 6.05
C LYS A 198 2.50 14.38 7.57
N ASN A 199 3.26 13.46 8.16
CA ASN A 199 3.61 13.49 9.59
C ASN A 199 4.89 14.29 9.87
N ARG A 200 5.54 14.85 8.85
CA ARG A 200 6.69 15.77 8.94
C ARG A 200 7.92 15.15 9.59
N PHE A 201 8.16 13.86 9.37
CA PHE A 201 9.39 13.21 9.81
C PHE A 201 10.60 13.70 8.98
N PRO A 202 11.74 14.03 9.60
CA PRO A 202 12.93 14.50 8.89
C PRO A 202 13.54 13.42 8.00
N GLY A 203 13.36 12.15 8.36
CA GLY A 203 13.88 10.99 7.64
C GLY A 203 13.41 9.69 8.28
N VAL A 204 14.04 8.58 7.91
CA VAL A 204 13.76 7.25 8.44
C VAL A 204 15.03 6.55 8.90
N VAL A 205 14.89 5.67 9.90
CA VAL A 205 15.93 4.76 10.36
C VAL A 205 15.48 3.31 10.18
N ILE A 206 16.39 2.46 9.70
CA ILE A 206 16.09 1.07 9.30
C ILE A 206 17.17 0.15 9.87
N GLY A 207 16.77 -0.94 10.52
CA GLY A 207 17.69 -2.03 10.82
C GLY A 207 18.02 -2.79 9.53
N LEU A 208 19.28 -2.70 9.06
CA LEU A 208 19.71 -3.36 7.83
C LEU A 208 20.45 -4.65 8.18
N SER A 209 19.75 -5.79 8.11
CA SER A 209 20.28 -7.10 8.55
C SER A 209 21.17 -7.78 7.51
N GLY A 210 21.15 -7.32 6.26
CA GLY A 210 21.71 -8.05 5.12
C GLY A 210 20.76 -9.10 4.56
N GLY A 211 19.54 -9.21 5.08
CA GLY A 211 18.44 -10.01 4.53
C GLY A 211 17.57 -9.22 3.54
N VAL A 212 16.78 -9.96 2.75
CA VAL A 212 16.00 -9.43 1.63
C VAL A 212 14.97 -8.38 2.02
N ASP A 213 14.27 -8.54 3.15
CA ASP A 213 13.19 -7.64 3.55
C ASP A 213 13.73 -6.26 3.94
N SER A 214 14.80 -6.24 4.73
CA SER A 214 15.44 -4.97 5.12
C SER A 214 16.09 -4.26 3.94
N ALA A 215 16.66 -5.00 2.97
CA ALA A 215 17.23 -4.44 1.76
C ALA A 215 16.15 -3.82 0.85
N LEU A 216 15.01 -4.51 0.66
CA LEU A 216 13.88 -3.97 -0.10
C LEU A 216 13.28 -2.74 0.58
N THR A 217 13.12 -2.79 1.90
CA THR A 217 12.62 -1.66 2.70
C THR A 217 13.53 -0.45 2.55
N ALA A 218 14.85 -0.63 2.61
CA ALA A 218 15.82 0.44 2.39
C ALA A 218 15.74 1.01 0.97
N ALA A 219 15.63 0.16 -0.05
CA ALA A 219 15.46 0.62 -1.43
C ALA A 219 14.19 1.45 -1.63
N MET A 220 13.04 0.97 -1.11
CA MET A 220 11.77 1.69 -1.18
C MET A 220 11.81 3.03 -0.42
N ALA A 221 12.46 3.07 0.74
CA ALA A 221 12.64 4.30 1.51
C ALA A 221 13.49 5.33 0.76
N VAL A 222 14.58 4.89 0.12
CA VAL A 222 15.45 5.75 -0.70
C VAL A 222 14.69 6.27 -1.92
N ASP A 223 13.90 5.44 -2.59
CA ASP A 223 13.08 5.87 -3.72
C ASP A 223 11.96 6.84 -3.32
N ALA A 224 11.43 6.70 -2.11
CA ALA A 224 10.42 7.59 -1.55
C ALA A 224 11.01 8.97 -1.18
N LEU A 225 12.12 8.98 -0.45
CA LEU A 225 12.61 10.13 0.31
C LEU A 225 13.93 10.72 -0.22
N GLY A 226 14.73 9.92 -0.91
CA GLY A 226 16.12 10.20 -1.26
C GLY A 226 17.10 9.72 -0.19
N ALA A 227 18.30 9.31 -0.60
CA ALA A 227 19.27 8.64 0.28
C ALA A 227 19.70 9.47 1.50
N ALA A 228 19.76 10.81 1.37
CA ALA A 228 20.13 11.71 2.46
C ALA A 228 19.16 11.69 3.66
N ARG A 229 17.94 11.16 3.49
CA ARG A 229 16.91 11.06 4.53
C ARG A 229 16.72 9.61 5.02
N VAL A 230 17.64 8.72 4.69
CA VAL A 230 17.60 7.30 5.08
C VAL A 230 18.88 6.95 5.85
N ARG A 231 18.72 6.49 7.09
CA ARG A 231 19.78 5.93 7.93
C ARG A 231 19.58 4.42 8.06
N CYS A 232 20.61 3.66 7.75
CA CYS A 232 20.65 2.22 7.97
C CYS A 232 21.60 1.88 9.12
N VAL A 233 21.20 0.94 9.96
CA VAL A 233 21.98 0.50 11.12
C VAL A 233 22.09 -1.03 11.10
N MET A 234 23.31 -1.53 11.04
CA MET A 234 23.61 -2.95 11.24
C MET A 234 23.84 -3.20 12.74
N MET A 235 23.18 -4.21 13.30
CA MET A 235 23.20 -4.49 14.74
C MET A 235 23.60 -5.94 15.02
N PRO A 236 24.90 -6.27 14.87
CA PRO A 236 25.37 -7.64 14.90
C PRO A 236 25.42 -8.19 16.33
N SER A 237 25.21 -9.49 16.43
CA SER A 237 25.52 -10.30 17.62
C SER A 237 26.65 -11.27 17.31
N ARG A 238 27.10 -12.05 18.30
CA ARG A 238 28.03 -13.17 18.11
C ARG A 238 27.62 -14.20 17.04
N TYR A 239 26.34 -14.26 16.65
CA TYR A 239 25.82 -15.19 15.65
C TYR A 239 25.77 -14.59 14.23
N THR A 240 25.97 -13.28 14.09
CA THR A 240 25.89 -12.61 12.79
C THR A 240 27.03 -13.05 11.87
N ALA A 241 26.70 -13.53 10.68
CA ALA A 241 27.69 -14.04 9.75
C ALA A 241 28.40 -12.91 8.99
N GLN A 242 29.69 -13.12 8.65
CA GLN A 242 30.47 -12.12 7.91
C GLN A 242 29.82 -11.73 6.57
N HIS A 243 29.22 -12.69 5.86
CA HIS A 243 28.57 -12.41 4.59
C HIS A 243 27.35 -11.50 4.74
N SER A 244 26.61 -11.57 5.86
CA SER A 244 25.48 -10.68 6.16
C SER A 244 25.95 -9.25 6.46
N LEU A 245 27.10 -9.09 7.13
CA LEU A 245 27.76 -7.79 7.30
C LEU A 245 28.17 -7.18 5.95
N ASP A 246 28.80 -7.99 5.09
CA ASP A 246 29.27 -7.56 3.77
C ASP A 246 28.09 -7.19 2.85
N ASP A 247 27.01 -7.98 2.90
CA ASP A 247 25.78 -7.76 2.14
C ASP A 247 25.11 -6.43 2.52
N ALA A 248 24.93 -6.19 3.82
CA ALA A 248 24.34 -4.96 4.32
C ALA A 248 25.18 -3.73 3.93
N ALA A 249 26.51 -3.81 4.07
CA ALA A 249 27.40 -2.74 3.68
C ALA A 249 27.37 -2.48 2.16
N ALA A 250 27.33 -3.53 1.34
CA ALA A 250 27.24 -3.42 -0.12
C ALA A 250 25.91 -2.78 -0.56
N CYS A 251 24.79 -3.22 0.03
CA CYS A 251 23.47 -2.65 -0.24
C CYS A 251 23.41 -1.17 0.17
N ALA A 252 23.87 -0.83 1.37
CA ALA A 252 23.89 0.55 1.85
C ALA A 252 24.76 1.46 0.96
N LYS A 253 25.92 0.97 0.51
CA LYS A 253 26.79 1.68 -0.42
C LYS A 253 26.13 1.89 -1.78
N ALA A 254 25.47 0.88 -2.34
CA ALA A 254 24.78 0.97 -3.62
C ALA A 254 23.61 1.96 -3.58
N LEU A 255 22.90 2.02 -2.44
CA LEU A 255 21.82 2.98 -2.19
C LEU A 255 22.32 4.40 -1.86
N GLY A 256 23.57 4.55 -1.43
CA GLY A 256 24.16 5.84 -1.05
C GLY A 256 23.66 6.37 0.30
N VAL A 257 23.24 5.50 1.21
CA VAL A 257 22.66 5.87 2.51
C VAL A 257 23.72 5.98 3.62
N SER A 258 23.38 6.69 4.70
CA SER A 258 24.17 6.63 5.93
C SER A 258 24.11 5.22 6.50
N TYR A 259 25.27 4.64 6.82
CA TYR A 259 25.37 3.28 7.35
C TYR A 259 26.31 3.24 8.54
N GLU A 260 25.83 2.71 9.65
CA GLU A 260 26.63 2.51 10.87
C GLU A 260 26.39 1.14 11.48
N THR A 261 27.30 0.72 12.36
CA THR A 261 27.23 -0.58 13.04
C THR A 261 27.23 -0.37 14.54
N ILE A 262 26.23 -0.94 15.22
CA ILE A 262 26.08 -0.89 16.68
C ILE A 262 25.90 -2.32 17.19
N ALA A 263 26.98 -2.93 17.69
CA ALA A 263 26.94 -4.30 18.19
C ALA A 263 26.03 -4.43 19.44
N ILE A 264 25.23 -5.49 19.49
CA ILE A 264 24.28 -5.71 20.59
C ILE A 264 24.86 -6.51 21.76
N GLU A 265 26.03 -7.11 21.55
CA GLU A 265 26.65 -8.04 22.50
C GLU A 265 26.75 -7.49 23.94
N PRO A 266 27.18 -6.22 24.18
CA PRO A 266 27.25 -5.68 25.53
C PRO A 266 25.89 -5.66 26.25
N ALA A 267 24.81 -5.39 25.51
CA ALA A 267 23.47 -5.39 26.07
C ALA A 267 22.96 -6.81 26.29
N VAL A 268 23.25 -7.74 25.37
CA VAL A 268 22.89 -9.16 25.51
C VAL A 268 23.52 -9.75 26.77
N GLU A 269 24.81 -9.51 27.00
CA GLU A 269 25.52 -9.96 28.20
C GLU A 269 24.94 -9.34 29.48
N ALA A 270 24.59 -8.05 29.45
CA ALA A 270 23.96 -7.38 30.59
C ALA A 270 22.59 -7.98 30.93
N PHE A 271 21.72 -8.20 29.94
CA PHE A 271 20.42 -8.84 30.15
C PHE A 271 20.58 -10.30 30.63
N GLY A 272 21.54 -11.04 30.06
CA GLY A 272 21.87 -12.39 30.50
C GLY A 272 22.28 -12.42 31.98
N ALA A 273 23.17 -11.52 32.40
CA ALA A 273 23.59 -11.42 33.80
C ALA A 273 22.44 -11.03 34.74
N MET A 274 21.58 -10.09 34.33
CA MET A 274 20.40 -9.65 35.10
C MET A 274 19.39 -10.78 35.31
N LEU A 275 19.17 -11.60 34.29
CA LEU A 275 18.15 -12.65 34.29
C LEU A 275 18.68 -14.02 34.77
N ALA A 276 19.99 -14.21 34.86
CA ALA A 276 20.61 -15.47 35.26
C ALA A 276 20.04 -16.08 36.57
N PRO A 277 19.79 -15.30 37.65
CA PRO A 277 19.18 -15.86 38.86
C PRO A 277 17.74 -16.35 38.63
N ALA A 278 16.97 -15.64 37.80
CA ALA A 278 15.58 -15.98 37.50
C ALA A 278 15.45 -17.18 36.55
N PHE A 279 16.42 -17.35 35.64
CA PHE A 279 16.44 -18.45 34.66
C PHE A 279 17.16 -19.70 35.14
N LYS A 280 17.59 -19.74 36.42
CA LYS A 280 18.36 -20.85 36.97
C LYS A 280 17.70 -22.21 36.73
N GLY A 281 18.44 -23.13 36.12
CA GLY A 281 17.98 -24.50 35.84
C GLY A 281 17.11 -24.63 34.59
N ARG A 282 17.00 -23.59 33.76
CA ARG A 282 16.38 -23.64 32.43
C ARG A 282 17.46 -23.58 31.35
N ASN A 283 17.23 -24.30 30.25
CA ASN A 283 18.07 -24.22 29.06
C ASN A 283 17.66 -22.99 28.24
N ALA A 284 18.60 -22.46 27.45
CA ALA A 284 18.29 -21.40 26.50
C ALA A 284 17.27 -21.87 25.46
N ASP A 285 16.35 -20.99 25.08
CA ASP A 285 15.31 -21.20 24.09
C ASP A 285 15.03 -19.92 23.30
N VAL A 286 13.83 -19.81 22.70
CA VAL A 286 13.40 -18.62 21.95
C VAL A 286 13.46 -17.33 22.80
N THR A 287 13.50 -17.43 24.12
CA THR A 287 13.63 -16.30 25.05
C THR A 287 14.91 -15.51 24.79
N GLU A 288 16.07 -16.17 24.69
CA GLU A 288 17.35 -15.51 24.44
C GLU A 288 17.42 -14.92 23.02
N GLU A 289 16.83 -15.59 22.02
CA GLU A 289 16.67 -15.07 20.66
C GLU A 289 15.83 -13.77 20.65
N ASN A 290 14.70 -13.79 21.37
CA ASN A 290 13.80 -12.65 21.48
C ASN A 290 14.44 -11.46 22.23
N ILE A 291 15.31 -11.69 23.21
CA ILE A 291 16.06 -10.63 23.89
C ILE A 291 16.95 -9.88 22.89
N GLN A 292 17.65 -10.60 22.01
CA GLN A 292 18.46 -9.98 20.96
C GLN A 292 17.60 -9.11 20.02
N SER A 293 16.45 -9.61 19.58
CA SER A 293 15.51 -8.84 18.74
C SER A 293 15.01 -7.56 19.45
N ARG A 294 14.63 -7.66 20.73
CA ARG A 294 14.19 -6.48 21.53
C ARG A 294 15.27 -5.44 21.75
N ILE A 295 16.52 -5.87 21.98
CA ILE A 295 17.66 -4.94 22.11
C ILE A 295 17.83 -4.12 20.82
N ARG A 296 17.72 -4.76 19.64
CA ARG A 296 17.76 -4.07 18.35
C ARG A 296 16.63 -3.04 18.22
N GLY A 297 15.41 -3.42 18.62
CA GLY A 297 14.27 -2.49 18.68
C GLY A 297 14.55 -1.28 19.58
N VAL A 298 15.14 -1.49 20.76
CA VAL A 298 15.53 -0.40 21.68
C VAL A 298 16.56 0.54 21.04
N ILE A 299 17.57 0.01 20.33
CA ILE A 299 18.57 0.84 19.65
C ILE A 299 17.92 1.72 18.58
N LEU A 300 17.09 1.13 17.70
CA LEU A 300 16.42 1.88 16.63
C LEU A 300 15.49 2.96 17.19
N MET A 301 14.73 2.64 18.24
CA MET A 301 13.86 3.60 18.91
C MET A 301 14.66 4.70 19.62
N ALA A 302 15.80 4.38 20.23
CA ALA A 302 16.67 5.38 20.84
C ALA A 302 17.23 6.36 19.80
N LEU A 303 17.66 5.87 18.63
CA LEU A 303 18.08 6.71 17.51
C LEU A 303 16.93 7.57 16.99
N SER A 304 15.75 6.98 16.81
CA SER A 304 14.53 7.68 16.43
C SER A 304 14.19 8.82 17.40
N ASN A 305 14.20 8.55 18.70
CA ASN A 305 13.92 9.56 19.73
C ASN A 305 14.99 10.67 19.77
N LYS A 306 16.26 10.33 19.48
CA LYS A 306 17.36 11.31 19.51
C LYS A 306 17.36 12.23 18.29
N PHE A 307 17.11 11.69 17.10
CA PHE A 307 17.28 12.39 15.83
C PHE A 307 15.97 12.74 15.12
N GLY A 308 14.84 12.21 15.61
CA GLY A 308 13.52 12.45 15.06
C GLY A 308 13.16 11.58 13.86
N ASP A 309 14.06 10.73 13.36
CA ASP A 309 13.79 9.83 12.24
C ASP A 309 12.73 8.78 12.62
N MET A 310 11.83 8.42 11.70
CA MET A 310 10.85 7.36 11.93
C MET A 310 11.48 5.98 11.71
N VAL A 311 11.25 5.04 12.63
CA VAL A 311 11.69 3.65 12.42
C VAL A 311 10.78 2.97 11.40
N LEU A 312 11.35 2.45 10.31
CA LEU A 312 10.65 1.51 9.43
C LEU A 312 10.95 0.08 9.86
N THR A 313 9.90 -0.70 10.08
CA THR A 313 10.05 -2.15 10.30
C THR A 313 10.02 -2.89 8.97
N THR A 314 10.52 -4.12 8.97
CA THR A 314 10.83 -4.87 7.75
C THR A 314 10.12 -6.22 7.68
N GLY A 315 9.21 -6.51 8.60
CA GLY A 315 8.50 -7.81 8.62
C GLY A 315 7.47 -7.90 7.49
N ASN A 316 7.46 -9.01 6.77
CA ASN A 316 6.56 -9.23 5.63
C ASN A 316 5.25 -9.91 6.05
N LYS A 317 4.28 -9.98 5.12
CA LYS A 317 2.95 -10.55 5.39
C LYS A 317 3.03 -12.01 5.83
N SER A 318 3.93 -12.80 5.24
CA SER A 318 4.10 -14.23 5.57
C SER A 318 4.50 -14.42 7.03
N GLU A 319 5.53 -13.70 7.48
CA GLU A 319 6.02 -13.69 8.85
C GLU A 319 4.95 -13.22 9.84
N MET A 320 4.26 -12.12 9.52
CA MET A 320 3.19 -11.58 10.37
C MET A 320 2.01 -12.55 10.49
N SER A 321 1.69 -13.29 9.43
CA SER A 321 0.52 -14.18 9.38
C SER A 321 0.67 -15.39 10.29
N VAL A 322 1.89 -15.92 10.40
CA VAL A 322 2.19 -17.09 11.25
C VAL A 322 2.84 -16.72 12.58
N GLY A 323 2.96 -15.42 12.88
CA GLY A 323 3.58 -14.93 14.11
C GLY A 323 5.09 -15.20 14.20
N TYR A 324 5.78 -15.35 13.07
CA TYR A 324 7.24 -15.49 13.01
C TYR A 324 7.90 -14.11 13.15
N ALA A 325 7.71 -13.50 14.32
CA ALA A 325 8.14 -12.15 14.63
C ALA A 325 8.27 -11.97 16.16
N THR A 326 9.12 -11.04 16.58
CA THR A 326 9.28 -10.70 18.00
C THR A 326 8.53 -9.42 18.32
N LEU A 327 7.49 -9.52 19.17
CA LEU A 327 6.85 -8.35 19.76
C LEU A 327 7.88 -7.48 20.49
N TYR A 328 7.86 -6.18 20.14
CA TYR A 328 8.80 -5.16 20.64
C TYR A 328 10.27 -5.37 20.22
N GLY A 329 10.52 -6.30 19.30
CA GLY A 329 11.80 -6.51 18.64
C GLY A 329 11.77 -5.99 17.21
N ASP A 330 11.80 -6.89 16.23
CA ASP A 330 11.66 -6.60 14.79
C ASP A 330 10.34 -5.91 14.42
N MET A 331 9.30 -6.04 15.26
CA MET A 331 8.04 -5.32 15.10
C MET A 331 8.07 -3.86 15.62
N ASN A 332 9.17 -3.41 16.23
CA ASN A 332 9.24 -2.11 16.88
C ASN A 332 9.51 -0.98 15.88
N GLY A 333 8.48 -0.26 15.46
CA GLY A 333 8.62 0.94 14.64
C GLY A 333 7.32 1.66 14.32
N GLY A 334 7.41 2.71 13.52
CA GLY A 334 6.28 3.62 13.23
C GLY A 334 5.51 3.28 11.95
N TYR A 335 6.13 2.59 11.00
CA TYR A 335 5.49 2.21 9.74
C TYR A 335 6.17 0.96 9.14
N ASN A 336 5.39 0.10 8.49
CA ASN A 336 5.90 -1.13 7.86
C ASN A 336 5.52 -1.18 6.37
N PRO A 337 6.48 -0.95 5.46
CA PRO A 337 6.22 -0.99 4.02
C PRO A 337 5.88 -2.39 3.48
N LEU A 338 6.26 -3.46 4.19
CA LEU A 338 6.17 -4.84 3.72
C LEU A 338 5.04 -5.64 4.38
N LYS A 339 4.30 -5.04 5.33
CA LYS A 339 3.26 -5.72 6.13
C LYS A 339 2.22 -6.47 5.29
N ASP A 340 1.92 -5.97 4.08
CA ASP A 340 0.93 -6.56 3.17
C ASP A 340 1.56 -7.21 1.93
N LEU A 341 2.86 -7.54 1.97
CA LEU A 341 3.57 -8.24 0.90
C LEU A 341 4.01 -9.62 1.38
N TYR A 342 3.60 -10.67 0.67
CA TYR A 342 4.11 -12.02 0.91
C TYR A 342 5.62 -12.11 0.59
N LYS A 343 6.33 -13.04 1.23
CA LYS A 343 7.79 -13.22 1.05
C LYS A 343 8.15 -13.45 -0.42
N THR A 344 7.38 -14.27 -1.12
CA THR A 344 7.55 -14.52 -2.55
C THR A 344 7.45 -13.22 -3.38
N GLU A 345 6.54 -12.31 -3.01
CA GLU A 345 6.42 -11.00 -3.66
C GLU A 345 7.59 -10.06 -3.28
N VAL A 346 8.11 -10.14 -2.05
CA VAL A 346 9.34 -9.43 -1.65
C VAL A 346 10.51 -9.80 -2.57
N TYR A 347 10.72 -11.09 -2.84
CA TYR A 347 11.76 -11.54 -3.79
C TYR A 347 11.52 -11.01 -5.21
N ARG A 348 10.28 -11.07 -5.70
CA ARG A 348 9.92 -10.55 -7.03
C ARG A 348 10.17 -9.04 -7.14
N LEU A 349 9.80 -8.28 -6.12
CA LEU A 349 10.00 -6.82 -6.07
C LEU A 349 11.49 -6.46 -5.98
N CYS A 350 12.33 -7.23 -5.28
CA CYS A 350 13.78 -7.02 -5.29
C CYS A 350 14.36 -7.15 -6.71
N ARG A 351 14.00 -8.24 -7.41
CA ARG A 351 14.44 -8.48 -8.79
C ARG A 351 13.92 -7.40 -9.73
N TRP A 352 12.64 -7.08 -9.61
CA TRP A 352 12.01 -6.02 -10.40
C TRP A 352 12.72 -4.68 -10.17
N ARG A 353 13.00 -4.29 -8.92
CA ARG A 353 13.65 -3.03 -8.59
C ARG A 353 15.10 -2.94 -9.08
N ASN A 354 15.85 -4.03 -9.09
CA ASN A 354 17.19 -4.04 -9.68
C ASN A 354 17.15 -3.90 -11.21
N ALA A 355 16.14 -4.48 -11.86
CA ALA A 355 15.99 -4.46 -13.31
C ALA A 355 15.30 -3.20 -13.85
N ASN A 356 14.56 -2.47 -13.03
CA ASN A 356 13.70 -1.37 -13.45
C ASN A 356 13.92 -0.11 -12.60
N HIS A 357 13.65 1.05 -13.20
CA HIS A 357 13.67 2.34 -12.49
C HIS A 357 12.61 3.26 -13.08
N ALA A 358 11.53 3.49 -12.32
CA ALA A 358 10.46 4.40 -12.72
C ALA A 358 10.87 5.87 -12.51
N ILE A 359 10.25 6.77 -13.28
CA ILE A 359 10.65 8.19 -13.38
C ILE A 359 10.49 8.96 -12.06
N ASP A 360 9.61 8.51 -11.18
CA ASP A 360 9.27 9.15 -9.90
C ASP A 360 10.02 8.56 -8.69
N LEU A 361 10.99 7.67 -8.92
CA LEU A 361 11.84 7.07 -7.90
C LEU A 361 13.11 7.90 -7.69
N LYS A 362 13.37 8.30 -6.44
CA LYS A 362 14.51 9.16 -6.08
C LYS A 362 15.85 8.42 -5.92
N GLY A 363 15.83 7.10 -5.81
CA GLY A 363 17.03 6.31 -5.58
C GLY A 363 17.84 6.06 -6.85
N PRO A 364 19.04 5.47 -6.70
CA PRO A 364 19.92 5.21 -7.83
C PRO A 364 19.34 4.18 -8.80
N LYS A 365 19.74 4.30 -10.07
CA LYS A 365 19.44 3.32 -11.12
C LYS A 365 20.37 2.11 -11.00
N GLY A 366 19.91 0.96 -11.51
CA GLY A 366 20.68 -0.28 -11.55
C GLY A 366 20.51 -1.14 -10.31
N GLU A 367 21.46 -2.07 -10.11
CA GLU A 367 21.47 -3.00 -8.99
C GLU A 367 21.76 -2.27 -7.68
N VAL A 368 20.78 -2.27 -6.77
CA VAL A 368 20.88 -1.64 -5.44
C VAL A 368 20.74 -2.67 -4.32
N ILE A 369 20.14 -3.82 -4.61
CA ILE A 369 20.02 -4.97 -3.71
C ILE A 369 20.95 -6.06 -4.26
N PRO A 370 22.10 -6.35 -3.63
CA PRO A 370 23.05 -7.35 -4.12
C PRO A 370 22.38 -8.72 -4.39
N GLU A 371 22.70 -9.36 -5.51
CA GLU A 371 22.07 -10.65 -5.91
C GLU A 371 22.23 -11.75 -4.85
N ARG A 372 23.31 -11.72 -4.07
CA ARG A 372 23.50 -12.66 -2.95
C ARG A 372 22.43 -12.53 -1.87
N ILE A 373 21.92 -11.32 -1.60
CA ILE A 373 20.81 -11.09 -0.66
C ILE A 373 19.54 -11.77 -1.16
N ILE A 374 19.31 -11.79 -2.47
CA ILE A 374 18.11 -12.35 -3.10
C ILE A 374 18.19 -13.88 -3.19
N THR A 375 19.39 -14.44 -3.34
CA THR A 375 19.61 -15.88 -3.61
C THR A 375 19.97 -16.71 -2.40
N LYS A 376 20.47 -16.10 -1.32
CA LYS A 376 20.80 -16.82 -0.08
C LYS A 376 19.54 -17.27 0.67
N ALA A 377 19.70 -18.33 1.47
CA ALA A 377 18.64 -18.79 2.34
C ALA A 377 18.27 -17.71 3.38
N PRO A 378 16.98 -17.48 3.65
CA PRO A 378 16.56 -16.50 4.63
C PRO A 378 16.86 -16.99 6.06
N SER A 379 17.29 -16.05 6.92
CA SER A 379 17.68 -16.31 8.31
C SER A 379 17.63 -15.03 9.14
N ALA A 380 17.23 -15.16 10.41
CA ALA A 380 17.31 -14.10 11.42
C ALA A 380 18.66 -14.05 12.17
N GLU A 381 19.52 -15.05 12.00
CA GLU A 381 20.84 -15.18 12.65
C GLU A 381 20.83 -14.90 14.18
N LEU A 382 19.81 -15.41 14.89
CA LEU A 382 19.66 -15.27 16.36
C LEU A 382 20.32 -16.41 17.13
N ARG A 383 20.60 -17.53 16.46
CA ARG A 383 21.38 -18.67 16.95
C ARG A 383 22.22 -19.28 15.83
N ALA A 384 23.16 -20.16 16.19
CA ALA A 384 24.05 -20.82 15.23
C ALA A 384 23.28 -21.62 14.16
N ASN A 385 23.66 -21.42 12.90
CA ASN A 385 23.13 -22.11 11.71
C ASN A 385 21.60 -22.05 11.55
N GLN A 386 20.96 -20.99 12.02
CA GLN A 386 19.51 -20.80 11.90
C GLN A 386 19.10 -20.55 10.44
N THR A 387 17.98 -21.15 10.03
CA THR A 387 17.24 -20.76 8.82
C THR A 387 15.75 -20.64 9.14
N ASP A 388 15.01 -19.86 8.37
CA ASP A 388 13.55 -19.75 8.56
C ASP A 388 12.85 -21.11 8.39
N GLN A 389 13.41 -21.98 7.53
CA GLN A 389 12.91 -23.33 7.27
C GLN A 389 13.05 -24.29 8.45
N ASP A 390 13.79 -23.90 9.50
CA ASP A 390 13.82 -24.65 10.76
C ASP A 390 12.47 -24.61 11.50
N SER A 391 11.59 -23.66 11.15
CA SER A 391 10.30 -23.43 11.83
C SER A 391 9.12 -23.24 10.90
N LEU A 392 9.36 -22.95 9.62
CA LEU A 392 8.33 -22.70 8.61
C LEU A 392 8.48 -23.64 7.41
N PRO A 393 7.37 -24.00 6.73
CA PRO A 393 7.46 -24.61 5.41
C PRO A 393 8.11 -23.63 4.41
N PRO A 394 8.57 -24.11 3.24
CA PRO A 394 9.07 -23.23 2.19
C PRO A 394 8.08 -22.11 1.86
N TYR A 395 8.57 -20.88 1.68
CA TYR A 395 7.71 -19.71 1.47
C TYR A 395 6.76 -19.84 0.28
N GLU A 396 7.15 -20.53 -0.81
CA GLU A 396 6.25 -20.81 -1.93
C GLU A 396 5.01 -21.60 -1.50
N THR A 397 5.19 -22.58 -0.61
CA THR A 397 4.07 -23.36 -0.03
C THR A 397 3.30 -22.52 0.98
N LEU A 398 4.00 -21.84 1.89
CA LEU A 398 3.38 -21.01 2.92
C LEU A 398 2.50 -19.92 2.31
N ASP A 399 3.04 -19.15 1.37
CA ASP A 399 2.34 -18.03 0.75
C ASP A 399 1.15 -18.51 -0.08
N ALA A 400 1.26 -19.67 -0.73
CA ALA A 400 0.14 -20.26 -1.46
C ALA A 400 -1.01 -20.69 -0.54
N ILE A 401 -0.71 -21.18 0.66
CA ILE A 401 -1.71 -21.49 1.69
C ILE A 401 -2.33 -20.19 2.22
N LEU A 402 -1.49 -19.20 2.57
CA LEU A 402 -1.95 -17.93 3.12
C LEU A 402 -2.81 -17.15 2.14
N GLU A 403 -2.49 -17.12 0.85
CA GLU A 403 -3.31 -16.45 -0.16
C GLU A 403 -4.73 -17.01 -0.22
N ARG A 404 -4.88 -18.34 -0.08
CA ARG A 404 -6.19 -19.00 -0.06
C ARG A 404 -6.95 -18.74 1.23
N LEU A 405 -6.27 -18.79 2.37
CA LEU A 405 -6.89 -18.55 3.67
C LEU A 405 -7.32 -17.09 3.83
N VAL A 406 -6.48 -16.14 3.43
CA VAL A 406 -6.63 -14.71 3.74
C VAL A 406 -7.32 -13.96 2.61
N GLU A 407 -6.87 -14.12 1.35
CA GLU A 407 -7.44 -13.34 0.25
C GLU A 407 -8.73 -13.96 -0.30
N ARG A 408 -8.81 -15.30 -0.31
CA ARG A 408 -9.96 -16.04 -0.83
C ARG A 408 -10.93 -16.51 0.24
N GLU A 409 -10.57 -16.35 1.52
CA GLU A 409 -11.37 -16.80 2.67
C GLU A 409 -11.79 -18.28 2.56
N MET A 410 -10.94 -19.13 1.98
CA MET A 410 -11.23 -20.55 1.77
C MET A 410 -11.21 -21.35 3.08
N ALA A 411 -12.09 -22.35 3.19
CA ALA A 411 -12.04 -23.28 4.30
C ALA A 411 -10.83 -24.23 4.16
N VAL A 412 -10.21 -24.59 5.29
CA VAL A 412 -9.03 -25.47 5.35
C VAL A 412 -9.22 -26.77 4.57
N LYS A 413 -10.40 -27.41 4.69
CA LYS A 413 -10.73 -28.64 3.97
C LYS A 413 -10.66 -28.50 2.44
N ASP A 414 -10.97 -27.32 1.92
CA ASP A 414 -10.98 -27.06 0.48
C ASP A 414 -9.56 -26.81 -0.02
N ILE A 415 -8.69 -26.23 0.82
CA ILE A 415 -7.26 -26.08 0.56
C ILE A 415 -6.57 -27.46 0.54
N ILE A 416 -6.89 -28.33 1.51
CA ILE A 416 -6.39 -29.72 1.51
C ILE A 416 -6.86 -30.46 0.25
N ALA A 417 -8.12 -30.26 -0.16
CA ALA A 417 -8.64 -30.85 -1.39
C ALA A 417 -7.93 -30.34 -2.67
N GLU A 418 -7.27 -29.17 -2.63
CA GLU A 418 -6.41 -28.68 -3.71
C GLU A 418 -4.99 -29.30 -3.69
N GLY A 419 -4.68 -30.18 -2.74
CA GLY A 419 -3.44 -30.97 -2.70
C GLY A 419 -2.36 -30.45 -1.75
N PHE A 420 -2.70 -29.55 -0.83
CA PHE A 420 -1.81 -29.18 0.28
C PHE A 420 -1.89 -30.21 1.40
N ASP A 421 -0.76 -30.47 2.06
CA ASP A 421 -0.70 -31.39 3.21
C ASP A 421 -1.48 -30.83 4.40
N GLU A 422 -2.01 -31.72 5.25
CA GLU A 422 -2.81 -31.35 6.44
C GLU A 422 -1.92 -30.95 7.62
N ALA A 423 -0.71 -31.50 7.72
CA ALA A 423 0.26 -31.22 8.77
C ALA A 423 1.03 -29.91 8.50
#